data_AF-A0AAX3E7K7-F1
#
_entry.id   AF-A0AAX3E7K7-F1
#
_cell.length_a   1.000
_cell.length_b   1.000
_cell.length_c   1.000
_cell.angle_alpha   90.00
_cell.angle_beta   90.00
_cell.angle_gamma   90.00
#
_symmetry.space_group_name_H-M   'P 1'
#
loop_
_entity.id
_entity.type
_entity.pdbx_description
1 polymer ?
#
loop_
_entity_poly.entity_id
_entity_poly.type
_entity_poly.pdbx_seq_one_letter_code
_entity_poly.pdbx_strand_id
1 'polypeptide(L)'
;MGAVTCSVRLFVGDMGSVDIGRAALEVATAEGTERLARTAGAPVSPGNWTIARTGHTIPFLQADDDTLLEPGEQFDLVIYPSRPLAPGERFLIRIAPPQITPVTDLG
;
A
#
# COMPACT_ATOMS: atom_id res chain seq x y z
N MET A 1 6.31 11.79 14.10
CA MET A 1 6.75 10.91 12.99
C MET A 1 6.61 11.66 11.68
N GLY A 2 7.56 11.49 10.75
CA GLY A 2 7.50 12.07 9.40
C GLY A 2 6.80 11.14 8.41
N ALA A 3 7.30 9.91 8.28
CA ALA A 3 6.70 8.88 7.44
C ALA A 3 6.54 7.55 8.20
N VAL A 4 5.65 6.70 7.70
CA VAL A 4 5.42 5.33 8.16
C VAL A 4 5.76 4.39 7.01
N THR A 5 6.48 3.31 7.31
CA THR A 5 6.65 2.19 6.38
C THR A 5 5.82 1.02 6.87
N CYS A 6 5.06 0.39 5.99
CA CYS A 6 4.35 -0.84 6.28
C CYS A 6 4.45 -1.80 5.10
N SER A 7 4.38 -3.10 5.40
CA SER A 7 4.34 -4.13 4.38
C SER A 7 2.92 -4.66 4.25
N VAL A 8 2.46 -4.85 3.02
CA VAL A 8 1.16 -5.43 2.70
C VAL A 8 1.34 -6.71 1.88
N ARG A 9 0.46 -7.68 2.11
CA ARG A 9 0.40 -8.97 1.41
C ARG A 9 -1.04 -9.45 1.36
N LEU A 10 -1.37 -10.31 0.40
CA LEU A 10 -2.66 -11.00 0.38
C LEU A 10 -2.78 -12.01 1.52
N PHE A 11 -4.01 -12.38 1.86
CA PHE A 11 -4.24 -13.47 2.79
C PHE A 11 -3.94 -14.81 2.10
N VAL A 12 -3.47 -15.79 2.87
CA VAL A 12 -3.21 -17.13 2.35
C VAL A 12 -4.52 -17.74 1.85
N GLY A 13 -4.55 -18.13 0.57
CA GLY A 13 -5.74 -18.68 -0.09
C GLY A 13 -6.49 -17.70 -0.99
N ASP A 14 -6.11 -16.42 -1.02
CA ASP A 14 -6.60 -15.49 -2.04
C ASP A 14 -6.11 -15.94 -3.43
N MET A 15 -7.02 -16.02 -4.40
CA MET A 15 -6.74 -16.53 -5.76
C MET A 15 -6.73 -15.43 -6.85
N GLY A 16 -6.70 -14.16 -6.46
CA GLY A 16 -6.66 -13.04 -7.39
C GLY A 16 -5.57 -12.04 -7.03
N SER A 17 -5.32 -11.08 -7.91
CA SER A 17 -4.41 -9.97 -7.65
C SER A 17 -5.18 -8.70 -7.27
N VAL A 18 -4.51 -7.83 -6.52
CA VAL A 18 -5.08 -6.56 -6.06
C VAL A 18 -4.27 -5.41 -6.63
N ASP A 19 -4.90 -4.53 -7.41
CA ASP A 19 -4.25 -3.32 -7.93
C ASP A 19 -4.02 -2.30 -6.81
N ILE A 20 -2.87 -2.41 -6.14
CA ILE A 20 -2.43 -1.49 -5.09
C ILE A 20 -2.12 -0.12 -5.70
N GLY A 21 -1.68 -0.06 -6.96
CA GLY A 21 -1.41 1.18 -7.68
C GLY A 21 -2.62 2.12 -7.75
N ARG A 22 -3.83 1.58 -7.64
CA ARG A 22 -5.09 2.33 -7.63
C ARG A 22 -5.73 2.46 -6.24
N ALA A 23 -5.08 1.99 -5.18
CA ALA A 23 -5.63 2.07 -3.85
C ALA A 23 -5.83 3.52 -3.37
N ALA A 24 -6.97 3.77 -2.73
CA ALA A 24 -7.16 4.97 -1.93
C ALA A 24 -6.47 4.76 -0.57
N LEU A 25 -5.54 5.67 -0.24
CA LEU A 25 -4.85 5.65 1.04
C LEU A 25 -5.22 6.90 1.83
N GLU A 26 -5.73 6.67 3.04
CA GLU A 26 -6.18 7.72 3.95
C GLU A 26 -5.52 7.59 5.32
N VAL A 27 -5.18 8.72 5.92
CA VAL A 27 -4.69 8.83 7.29
C VAL A 27 -5.72 9.58 8.11
N ALA A 28 -6.33 8.91 9.08
CA ALA A 28 -7.31 9.50 9.98
C ALA A 28 -6.68 9.77 11.35
N THR A 29 -6.91 10.98 11.86
CA THR A 29 -6.51 11.45 13.19
C THR A 29 -7.74 11.98 13.93
N ALA A 30 -7.57 12.47 15.16
CA ALA A 30 -8.65 13.15 15.87
C ALA A 30 -9.07 14.48 15.19
N GLU A 31 -8.21 15.08 14.38
CA GLU A 31 -8.45 16.35 13.70
C GLU A 31 -9.15 16.18 12.34
N GLY A 32 -9.14 14.97 11.79
CA GLY A 32 -9.78 14.67 10.51
C GLY A 32 -9.06 13.58 9.72
N THR A 33 -9.54 13.38 8.49
CA THR A 33 -9.01 12.40 7.55
C THR A 33 -8.32 13.11 6.38
N GLU A 34 -7.08 12.72 6.13
CA GLU A 34 -6.29 13.15 4.98
C GLU A 34 -6.25 12.01 3.95
N ARG A 35 -6.56 12.32 2.68
CA ARG A 35 -6.31 11.40 1.56
C ARG A 35 -4.96 11.72 0.93
N LEU A 36 -4.07 10.72 0.86
CA LEU A 36 -2.74 10.90 0.28
C LEU A 36 -2.74 10.64 -1.22
N ALA A 37 -1.96 11.43 -1.95
CA ALA A 37 -1.73 11.22 -3.38
C ALA A 37 -0.67 10.13 -3.61
N ARG A 38 -0.89 9.27 -4.60
CA ARG A 38 0.11 8.27 -4.99
C ARG A 38 1.20 8.93 -5.84
N THR A 39 2.45 8.58 -5.55
CA THR A 39 3.63 8.93 -6.35
C THR A 39 4.28 7.67 -6.93
N ALA A 40 5.02 7.81 -8.03
CA ALA A 40 5.59 6.68 -8.77
C ALA A 40 6.76 5.98 -8.06
N GLY A 41 7.35 6.60 -7.04
CA GLY A 41 8.48 6.04 -6.30
C GLY A 41 9.03 7.01 -5.26
N ALA A 42 10.15 6.64 -4.64
CA ALA A 42 10.88 7.50 -3.71
C ALA A 42 11.75 8.56 -4.46
N PRO A 43 12.02 9.73 -3.85
CA PRO A 43 11.61 10.15 -2.50
C PRO A 43 10.13 10.58 -2.44
N VAL A 44 9.48 10.28 -1.31
CA VAL A 44 8.07 10.66 -1.06
C VAL A 44 8.03 12.00 -0.34
N SER A 45 7.23 12.94 -0.85
CA SER A 45 6.96 14.24 -0.22
C SER A 45 5.76 14.15 0.74
N PRO A 46 5.65 15.03 1.76
CA PRO A 46 4.47 15.10 2.62
C PRO A 46 3.16 15.20 1.81
N GLY A 47 2.11 14.53 2.27
CA GLY A 47 0.82 14.41 1.58
C GLY A 47 0.76 13.29 0.54
N ASN A 48 1.81 12.47 0.44
CA ASN A 48 1.93 11.44 -0.58
C ASN A 48 2.27 10.08 0.00
N TRP A 49 2.09 9.06 -0.84
CA TRP A 49 2.55 7.70 -0.57
C TRP A 49 3.08 7.03 -1.85
N THR A 50 3.82 5.93 -1.70
CA THR A 50 4.31 5.13 -2.82
C THR A 50 4.50 3.65 -2.44
N ILE A 51 4.60 2.79 -3.45
CA ILE A 51 5.16 1.44 -3.33
C ILE A 51 6.67 1.61 -3.45
N ALA A 52 7.40 1.40 -2.35
CA ALA A 52 8.84 1.61 -2.29
C ALA A 52 9.65 0.37 -2.65
N ARG A 53 9.06 -0.82 -2.46
CA ARG A 53 9.66 -2.11 -2.81
C ARG A 53 8.58 -3.11 -3.14
N THR A 54 8.83 -3.90 -4.18
CA THR A 54 8.11 -5.13 -4.53
C THR A 54 9.00 -6.32 -4.19
N GLY A 55 8.40 -7.46 -3.84
CA GLY A 55 9.16 -8.67 -3.53
C GLY A 55 8.27 -9.88 -3.33
N HIS A 56 8.89 -11.06 -3.32
CA HIS A 56 8.20 -12.32 -3.10
C HIS A 56 8.54 -12.89 -1.73
N THR A 57 7.54 -13.44 -1.05
CA THR A 57 7.70 -14.11 0.25
C THR A 57 8.38 -15.49 0.14
N ILE A 58 8.46 -16.07 -1.06
CA ILE A 58 9.15 -17.32 -1.33
C ILE A 58 10.59 -16.97 -1.76
N PRO A 59 11.61 -17.51 -1.08
CA PRO A 59 13.00 -17.26 -1.47
C PRO A 59 13.26 -17.61 -2.93
N PHE A 60 14.09 -16.80 -3.59
CA PHE A 60 14.52 -16.94 -4.99
C PHE A 60 13.43 -16.70 -6.05
N LEU A 61 12.18 -16.47 -5.65
CA LEU A 61 11.18 -15.91 -6.56
C LEU A 61 11.24 -14.38 -6.51
N GLN A 62 10.89 -13.77 -7.64
CA GLN A 62 10.79 -12.32 -7.78
C GLN A 62 9.33 -11.97 -8.03
N ALA A 63 8.87 -10.92 -7.36
CA ALA A 63 7.68 -10.21 -7.82
C ALA A 63 8.02 -9.53 -9.14
N ASP A 64 7.03 -9.33 -9.99
CA ASP A 64 7.24 -8.49 -11.16
C ASP A 64 7.26 -6.99 -10.78
N ASP A 65 7.54 -6.14 -11.77
CA ASP A 65 7.70 -4.69 -11.59
C ASP A 65 6.38 -3.93 -11.83
N ASP A 66 5.23 -4.54 -11.53
CA ASP A 66 3.93 -3.90 -11.65
C ASP A 66 3.34 -3.42 -10.31
N THR A 67 2.05 -3.10 -10.28
CA THR A 67 1.34 -2.64 -9.06
C THR A 67 0.21 -3.56 -8.63
N LEU A 68 0.12 -4.74 -9.23
CA LEU A 68 -0.79 -5.82 -8.88
C LEU A 68 -0.10 -6.65 -7.80
N LEU A 69 -0.66 -6.65 -6.59
CA LEU A 69 -0.20 -7.50 -5.53
C LEU A 69 -0.78 -8.90 -5.73
N GLU A 70 0.07 -9.86 -6.06
CA GLU A 70 -0.30 -11.24 -6.35
C GLU A 70 -0.10 -12.20 -5.16
N PRO A 71 -0.67 -13.43 -5.22
CA PRO A 71 -0.44 -14.43 -4.18
C PRO A 71 1.04 -14.76 -4.01
N GLY A 72 1.54 -14.61 -2.78
CA GLY A 72 2.94 -14.85 -2.45
C GLY A 72 3.82 -13.60 -2.53
N GLU A 73 3.31 -12.49 -3.04
CA GLU A 73 4.03 -11.22 -3.08
C GLU A 73 3.83 -10.37 -1.81
N GLN A 74 4.73 -9.41 -1.64
CA GLN A 74 4.69 -8.40 -0.59
C GLN A 74 5.16 -7.06 -1.14
N PHE A 75 4.38 -6.01 -0.89
CA PHE A 75 4.75 -4.63 -1.20
C PHE A 75 5.08 -3.87 0.07
N ASP A 76 6.20 -3.15 0.09
CA ASP A 76 6.52 -2.19 1.14
C ASP A 76 6.02 -0.80 0.71
N LEU A 77 5.12 -0.23 1.49
CA LEU A 77 4.56 1.10 1.27
C LEU A 77 5.28 2.12 2.14
N VAL A 78 5.56 3.29 1.58
CA VAL A 78 5.97 4.47 2.33
C VAL A 78 4.83 5.48 2.30
N ILE A 79 4.40 5.88 3.49
CA ILE A 79 3.21 6.72 3.73
C ILE A 79 3.67 7.98 4.45
N TYR A 80 3.49 9.15 3.84
CA TYR A 80 3.94 10.43 4.39
C TYR A 80 2.75 11.40 4.50
N PRO A 81 2.13 11.53 5.69
CA PRO A 81 1.08 12.54 5.93
C PRO A 81 1.59 13.96 5.67
N SER A 82 0.73 14.88 5.23
CA SER A 82 1.14 16.27 4.92
C SER A 82 1.63 17.04 6.14
N ARG A 83 1.17 16.65 7.33
CA ARG A 83 1.70 17.15 8.61
C ARG A 83 2.42 16.06 9.40
N PRO A 84 3.42 16.44 10.22
CA PRO A 84 3.98 15.51 11.18
C PRO A 84 2.92 15.04 12.17
N LEU A 85 2.93 13.76 12.51
CA LEU A 85 2.15 13.23 13.63
C LEU A 85 2.91 13.46 14.94
N ALA A 86 2.23 14.01 15.96
CA ALA A 86 2.84 14.32 17.24
C ALA A 86 3.18 13.04 18.04
N PRO A 87 4.17 13.05 18.93
CA PRO A 87 4.44 11.92 19.82
C PRO A 87 3.19 11.55 20.63
N GLY A 88 2.81 10.26 20.63
CA GLY A 88 1.64 9.76 21.33
C GLY A 88 0.30 10.02 20.63
N GLU A 89 0.30 10.72 19.48
CA GLU A 89 -0.89 10.90 18.67
C GLU A 89 -1.37 9.55 18.10
N ARG A 90 -2.67 9.28 18.23
CA ARG A 90 -3.31 8.11 17.64
C ARG A 90 -3.76 8.43 16.23
N PHE A 91 -3.47 7.53 15.31
CA PHE A 91 -3.89 7.63 13.92
C PHE A 91 -4.28 6.26 13.39
N LEU A 92 -5.07 6.26 12.31
CA LEU A 92 -5.44 5.07 11.55
C LEU A 92 -5.01 5.26 10.11
N ILE A 93 -4.35 4.25 9.55
CA ILE A 93 -4.07 4.16 8.12
C ILE A 93 -5.13 3.25 7.51
N ARG A 94 -5.88 3.77 6.53
CA ARG A 94 -6.83 3.00 5.74
C ARG A 94 -6.28 2.84 4.33
N ILE A 95 -6.16 1.59 3.89
CA ILE A 95 -5.75 1.23 2.53
C ILE A 95 -6.94 0.52 1.89
N ALA A 96 -7.54 1.16 0.88
CA ALA A 96 -8.71 0.65 0.19
C ALA A 96 -8.39 0.48 -1.30
N PRO A 97 -8.00 -0.73 -1.75
CA PRO A 97 -7.89 -1.00 -3.18
C PRO A 97 -9.25 -0.87 -3.87
N PRO A 98 -9.29 -0.60 -5.19
CA PRO A 98 -10.53 -0.75 -5.96
C PRO A 98 -11.04 -2.18 -5.84
N GLN A 99 -12.36 -2.39 -6.02
CA GLN A 99 -12.97 -3.72 -5.92
C GLN A 99 -12.18 -4.75 -6.76
N ILE A 100 -11.89 -5.90 -6.12
CA ILE A 100 -11.18 -7.02 -6.74
C ILE A 100 -11.94 -7.40 -8.02
N THR A 101 -11.25 -7.36 -9.16
CA THR A 101 -11.81 -7.92 -10.39
C THR A 101 -11.64 -9.44 -10.30
N PRO A 102 -12.70 -10.25 -10.36
CA PRO A 102 -12.54 -11.70 -10.38
C PRO A 102 -11.69 -12.09 -11.58
N VAL A 103 -10.58 -12.80 -11.35
CA VAL A 103 -9.91 -13.52 -12.43
C VAL A 103 -10.90 -14.58 -12.89
N THR A 104 -11.54 -14.34 -14.03
CA THR A 104 -12.37 -15.35 -14.66
C THR A 104 -11.40 -16.30 -15.34
N ASP A 105 -11.22 -17.48 -14.76
CA ASP A 105 -10.53 -18.59 -15.42
C ASP A 105 -11.29 -18.91 -16.72
N LEU A 106 -10.67 -18.60 -17.87
CA LEU A 106 -11.12 -19.07 -19.17
C LEU A 106 -10.35 -20.36 -19.47
N GLY A 107 -10.75 -21.43 -18.79
CA GLY A 107 -10.35 -22.81 -19.04
C GLY A 107 -11.53 -23.63 -19.52
#